data_AF-A0A2K9EYK4-F1
#
_entry.id   AF-A0A2K9EYK4-F1
#
_cell.length_a   1.000
_cell.length_b   1.000
_cell.length_c   1.000
_cell.angle_alpha   90.00
_cell.angle_beta   90.00
_cell.angle_gamma   90.00
#
_symmetry.space_group_name_H-M   'P 1'
#
loop_
_entity.id
_entity.type
_entity.pdbx_description
1 polymer ?
#
loop_
_entity_poly.entity_id
_entity_poly.type
_entity_poly.pdbx_seq_one_letter_code
_entity_poly.pdbx_strand_id
1 'polypeptide(L)'
;MRSELLADDAWALLRGGPRAVLGLAGAPGAGKSTLARALVAALRARHGAAAAAYVPLDGFHLSNAQLDRLGLRDRKGSEPSFDAGGYAALLRRLAEEPDAEVYVPDFDRALDEPVAARHHVPPGTRLIVTEGNYLACDLPGWRTARELMAEVWYVDAPDAVRDARLMARHVGFGRTTAASRAWIDANDAPNAELVKASRGRSDRVVAADDPGEAADAAPGHPLGDILVVSGPPGAGKTTVARLLAREAEPSVHLHTDDFWAFIARGGIAPYLPAARRQNETVVAVAAGAAARYAAGGFRVVLDGVVGPWFVDAYRAAARAAGVPLHYVVLRPDERTTLARATARTGPDALTDPEPVRAMHREFADLGPYETHALDTGGQPPEATAAAVRDAVAAGAYRLG
;
A
#
# COMPACT_ATOMS: atom_id res chain seq x y z
N MET A 1 -14.98 -10.43 -6.45
CA MET A 1 -15.73 -10.83 -7.65
C MET A 1 -14.81 -11.11 -8.85
N ARG A 2 -14.11 -10.14 -9.46
CA ARG A 2 -13.20 -10.44 -10.61
C ARG A 2 -11.94 -11.24 -10.24
N SER A 3 -11.26 -10.88 -9.15
CA SER A 3 -10.09 -11.62 -8.66
C SER A 3 -10.43 -13.04 -8.20
N GLU A 4 -11.62 -13.25 -7.65
CA GLU A 4 -12.12 -14.57 -7.25
C GLU A 4 -12.42 -15.46 -8.47
N LEU A 5 -13.04 -14.90 -9.52
CA LEU A 5 -13.24 -15.63 -10.78
C LEU A 5 -11.89 -16.01 -11.41
N LEU A 6 -10.91 -15.09 -11.41
CA LEU A 6 -9.57 -15.40 -11.88
C LEU A 6 -8.86 -16.45 -11.01
N ALA A 7 -9.11 -16.47 -9.70
CA ALA A 7 -8.56 -17.52 -8.82
C ALA A 7 -9.16 -18.89 -9.17
N ASP A 8 -10.46 -18.95 -9.44
CA ASP A 8 -11.14 -20.19 -9.82
C ASP A 8 -10.66 -20.72 -11.19
N ASP A 9 -10.52 -19.80 -12.15
CA ASP A 9 -9.95 -20.11 -13.46
C ASP A 9 -8.50 -20.59 -13.34
N ALA A 10 -7.69 -19.95 -12.49
CA ALA A 10 -6.31 -20.34 -12.24
C ALA A 10 -6.22 -21.71 -11.55
N TRP A 11 -7.13 -22.01 -10.63
CA TRP A 11 -7.21 -23.30 -9.97
C TRP A 11 -7.61 -24.42 -10.93
N ALA A 12 -8.52 -24.13 -11.88
CA ALA A 12 -8.95 -25.08 -12.90
C ALA A 12 -7.81 -25.56 -13.81
N LEU A 13 -6.72 -24.79 -13.93
CA LEU A 13 -5.51 -25.18 -14.68
C LEU A 13 -4.85 -26.45 -14.18
N LEU A 14 -5.09 -26.83 -12.92
CA LEU A 14 -4.61 -28.09 -12.38
C LEU A 14 -5.13 -29.28 -13.18
N ARG A 15 -6.34 -29.20 -13.77
CA ARG A 15 -7.00 -30.27 -14.53
C ARG A 15 -6.95 -31.64 -13.82
N GLY A 16 -7.08 -31.63 -12.50
CA GLY A 16 -6.97 -32.82 -11.64
C GLY A 16 -5.54 -33.32 -11.38
N GLY A 17 -4.52 -32.72 -12.01
CA GLY A 17 -3.11 -33.03 -11.82
C GLY A 17 -2.54 -32.57 -10.47
N PRO A 18 -1.33 -33.04 -10.14
CA PRO A 18 -0.66 -32.75 -8.87
C PRO A 18 -0.16 -31.30 -8.80
N ARG A 19 0.32 -30.75 -9.93
CA ARG A 19 0.87 -29.40 -10.02
C ARG A 19 0.64 -28.75 -11.39
N ALA A 20 0.45 -27.44 -11.40
CA ALA A 20 0.43 -26.62 -12.62
C ALA A 20 1.20 -25.31 -12.40
N VAL A 21 1.67 -24.71 -13.50
CA VAL A 21 2.34 -23.41 -13.51
C VAL A 21 1.51 -22.43 -14.34
N LEU A 22 1.09 -21.32 -13.72
CA LEU A 22 0.45 -20.19 -14.38
C LEU A 22 1.47 -19.06 -14.55
N GLY A 23 1.70 -18.64 -15.80
CA GLY A 23 2.48 -17.46 -16.12
C GLY A 23 1.63 -16.21 -16.24
N LEU A 24 2.11 -15.09 -15.70
CA LEU A 24 1.54 -13.76 -15.88
C LEU A 24 2.53 -12.91 -16.67
N ALA A 25 2.22 -12.68 -17.94
CA ALA A 25 2.99 -11.84 -18.85
C ALA A 25 2.42 -10.42 -18.92
N GLY A 26 3.17 -9.48 -19.47
CA GLY A 26 2.73 -8.10 -19.63
C GLY A 26 3.87 -7.11 -19.48
N ALA A 27 3.74 -5.96 -20.12
CA ALA A 27 4.82 -4.98 -20.16
C ALA A 27 5.16 -4.39 -18.77
N PRO A 28 6.33 -3.74 -18.62
CA PRO A 28 6.65 -2.98 -17.42
C PRO A 28 5.52 -2.01 -17.02
N GLY A 29 5.19 -1.98 -15.72
CA GLY A 29 4.10 -1.15 -15.18
C GLY A 29 2.68 -1.74 -15.30
N ALA A 30 2.50 -2.91 -15.93
CA ALA A 30 1.17 -3.48 -16.16
C ALA A 30 0.44 -3.96 -14.88
N GLY A 31 1.17 -4.21 -13.77
CA GLY A 31 0.57 -4.69 -12.51
C GLY A 31 0.60 -6.20 -12.29
N LYS A 32 1.44 -6.92 -13.04
CA LYS A 32 1.61 -8.38 -12.95
C LYS A 32 1.85 -8.90 -11.54
N SER A 33 2.83 -8.35 -10.82
CA SER A 33 3.16 -8.79 -9.46
C SER A 33 2.01 -8.56 -8.47
N THR A 34 1.21 -7.51 -8.67
CA THR A 34 0.01 -7.24 -7.86
C THR A 34 -1.04 -8.33 -8.07
N LEU A 35 -1.35 -8.66 -9.34
CA LEU A 35 -2.29 -9.72 -9.66
C LEU A 35 -1.79 -11.09 -9.18
N ALA A 36 -0.50 -11.39 -9.38
CA ALA A 36 0.11 -12.65 -8.97
C ALA A 36 -0.06 -12.91 -7.46
N ARG A 37 0.26 -11.89 -6.63
CA ARG A 37 0.11 -11.98 -5.18
C ARG A 37 -1.35 -12.09 -4.76
N ALA A 38 -2.26 -11.35 -5.41
CA ALA A 38 -3.69 -11.44 -5.14
C ALA A 38 -4.25 -12.84 -5.43
N LEU A 39 -3.86 -13.45 -6.56
CA LEU A 39 -4.25 -14.82 -6.90
C LEU A 39 -3.72 -15.83 -5.87
N VAL A 40 -2.43 -15.75 -5.52
CA VAL A 40 -1.83 -16.65 -4.52
C VAL A 40 -2.54 -16.52 -3.16
N ALA A 41 -2.84 -15.30 -2.72
CA ALA A 41 -3.55 -15.07 -1.46
C ALA A 41 -4.97 -15.67 -1.49
N ALA A 42 -5.74 -15.42 -2.56
CA ALA A 42 -7.09 -15.94 -2.71
C ALA A 42 -7.11 -17.48 -2.74
N LEU A 43 -6.20 -18.10 -3.48
CA LEU A 43 -6.08 -19.55 -3.58
C LEU A 43 -5.69 -20.20 -2.25
N ARG A 44 -4.77 -19.57 -1.50
CA ARG A 44 -4.38 -20.05 -0.17
C ARG A 44 -5.53 -19.96 0.83
N ALA A 45 -6.30 -18.88 0.79
CA ALA A 45 -7.47 -18.73 1.64
C ALA A 45 -8.52 -19.81 1.38
N ARG A 46 -8.72 -20.19 0.11
CA ARG A 46 -9.77 -21.15 -0.31
C ARG A 46 -9.35 -22.62 -0.19
N HIS A 47 -8.10 -22.93 -0.49
CA HIS A 47 -7.62 -24.31 -0.64
C HIS A 47 -6.49 -24.69 0.33
N GLY A 48 -6.15 -23.80 1.28
CA GLY A 48 -5.14 -24.01 2.31
C GLY A 48 -3.79 -23.37 2.00
N ALA A 49 -2.94 -23.20 3.03
CA ALA A 49 -1.69 -22.45 2.94
C ALA A 49 -0.71 -22.96 1.86
N ALA A 50 -0.73 -24.26 1.57
CA ALA A 50 0.09 -24.89 0.54
C ALA A 50 -0.57 -24.90 -0.85
N ALA A 51 -1.74 -24.28 -1.05
CA ALA A 51 -2.44 -24.36 -2.33
C ALA A 51 -1.65 -23.74 -3.49
N ALA A 52 -1.01 -22.60 -3.25
CA ALA A 52 -0.28 -21.86 -4.27
C ALA A 52 1.01 -21.21 -3.76
N ALA A 53 1.96 -20.96 -4.65
CA ALA A 53 3.18 -20.21 -4.36
C ALA A 53 3.50 -19.17 -5.44
N TYR A 54 4.14 -18.08 -5.01
CA TYR A 54 4.57 -16.98 -5.87
C TYR A 54 6.03 -17.16 -6.27
N VAL A 55 6.32 -17.09 -7.57
CA VAL A 55 7.67 -17.27 -8.13
C VAL A 55 7.99 -16.13 -9.10
N PRO A 56 8.63 -15.04 -8.67
CA PRO A 56 8.92 -13.90 -9.54
C PRO A 56 10.05 -14.18 -10.54
N LEU A 57 9.93 -13.68 -11.77
CA LEU A 57 11.04 -13.68 -12.73
C LEU A 57 12.20 -12.79 -12.28
N ASP A 58 11.92 -11.74 -11.52
CA ASP A 58 12.90 -10.71 -11.15
C ASP A 58 14.15 -11.29 -10.45
N GLY A 59 14.04 -12.41 -9.72
CA GLY A 59 15.19 -13.09 -9.13
C GLY A 59 16.21 -13.63 -10.13
N PHE A 60 15.89 -13.65 -11.42
CA PHE A 60 16.74 -14.11 -12.51
C PHE A 60 17.37 -12.97 -13.31
N HIS A 61 17.32 -11.73 -12.83
CA HIS A 61 18.23 -10.70 -13.35
C HIS A 61 19.67 -11.20 -13.19
N LEU A 62 20.50 -10.94 -14.19
CA LEU A 62 21.94 -11.06 -14.03
C LEU A 62 22.42 -10.01 -13.00
N SER A 63 23.42 -10.38 -12.19
CA SER A 63 24.00 -9.43 -11.24
C SER A 63 24.63 -8.25 -11.95
N ASN A 64 24.80 -7.13 -11.25
CA ASN A 64 25.42 -5.95 -11.85
C ASN A 64 26.81 -6.26 -12.42
N ALA A 65 27.61 -7.08 -11.72
CA ALA A 65 28.92 -7.51 -12.21
C ALA A 65 28.85 -8.27 -13.55
N GLN A 66 27.83 -9.10 -13.75
CA GLN A 66 27.63 -9.80 -15.02
C GLN A 66 27.09 -8.87 -16.11
N LEU A 67 26.22 -7.93 -15.76
CA LEU A 67 25.74 -6.91 -16.69
C LEU A 67 26.87 -5.99 -17.15
N ASP A 68 27.76 -5.58 -16.24
CA ASP A 68 28.94 -4.78 -16.57
C ASP A 68 29.88 -5.57 -17.51
N ARG A 69 30.12 -6.86 -17.23
CA ARG A 69 30.91 -7.75 -18.11
C ARG A 69 30.32 -7.86 -19.52
N LEU A 70 28.99 -7.86 -19.63
CA LEU A 70 28.26 -7.99 -20.90
C LEU A 70 27.99 -6.64 -21.59
N GLY A 71 28.31 -5.51 -20.96
CA GLY A 71 27.96 -4.17 -21.45
C GLY A 71 26.45 -3.89 -21.45
N LEU A 72 25.70 -4.54 -20.56
CA LEU A 72 24.23 -4.47 -20.47
C LEU A 72 23.73 -3.68 -19.26
N ARG A 73 24.61 -2.99 -18.51
CA ARG A 73 24.23 -2.25 -17.29
C ARG A 73 23.16 -1.20 -17.55
N ASP A 74 23.31 -0.43 -18.62
CA ASP A 74 22.35 0.60 -19.04
C ASP A 74 21.09 0.03 -19.70
N ARG A 75 21.05 -1.30 -19.88
CA ARG A 75 19.93 -2.06 -20.43
C ARG A 75 19.36 -3.04 -19.40
N LYS A 76 19.62 -2.83 -18.11
CA LYS A 76 19.08 -3.69 -17.04
C LYS A 76 17.55 -3.71 -17.10
N GLY A 77 16.99 -4.92 -17.05
CA GLY A 77 15.56 -5.18 -17.24
C GLY A 77 15.17 -5.50 -18.68
N SER A 78 16.06 -5.35 -19.66
CA SER A 78 15.87 -5.86 -21.03
C SER A 78 16.00 -7.38 -21.09
N GLU A 79 15.49 -8.02 -22.15
CA GLU A 79 15.53 -9.48 -22.28
C GLU A 79 16.91 -10.14 -22.04
N PRO A 80 18.02 -9.66 -22.62
CA PRO A 80 19.34 -10.30 -22.42
C PRO A 80 19.93 -10.06 -21.02
N SER A 81 19.27 -9.27 -20.18
CA SER A 81 19.69 -9.00 -18.80
C SER A 81 19.20 -10.06 -17.80
N PHE A 82 18.55 -11.13 -18.28
CA PHE A 82 18.04 -12.23 -17.46
C PHE A 82 18.73 -13.55 -17.78
N ASP A 83 18.88 -14.41 -16.76
CA ASP A 83 19.20 -15.82 -16.92
C ASP A 83 17.92 -16.62 -17.26
N ALA A 84 17.52 -16.58 -18.53
CA ALA A 84 16.35 -17.33 -19.02
C ALA A 84 16.52 -18.85 -18.87
N GLY A 85 17.76 -19.36 -18.98
CA GLY A 85 18.07 -20.78 -18.81
C GLY A 85 17.89 -21.24 -17.37
N GLY A 86 18.43 -20.50 -16.41
CA GLY A 86 18.24 -20.74 -14.98
C GLY A 86 16.78 -20.63 -14.58
N TYR A 87 16.03 -19.67 -15.14
CA TYR A 87 14.59 -19.55 -14.88
C TYR A 87 13.81 -20.78 -15.38
N ALA A 88 14.07 -21.23 -16.61
CA ALA A 88 13.45 -22.44 -17.15
C ALA A 88 13.85 -23.70 -16.35
N ALA A 89 15.08 -23.79 -15.87
CA ALA A 89 15.53 -24.89 -15.01
C ALA A 89 14.78 -24.90 -13.67
N LEU A 90 14.56 -23.75 -13.04
CA LEU A 90 13.76 -23.66 -11.82
C LEU A 90 12.31 -24.06 -12.08
N LEU A 91 11.67 -23.54 -13.13
CA LEU A 91 10.29 -23.88 -13.45
C LEU A 91 10.13 -25.38 -13.72
N ARG A 92 11.11 -26.00 -14.40
CA ARG A 92 11.10 -27.45 -14.65
C ARG A 92 11.17 -28.22 -13.34
N ARG A 93 12.11 -27.85 -12.47
CA ARG A 93 12.24 -28.44 -11.13
C ARG A 93 10.94 -28.32 -10.34
N LEU A 94 10.33 -27.14 -10.36
CA LEU A 94 9.05 -26.92 -9.71
C LEU A 94 7.96 -27.81 -10.32
N ALA A 95 7.88 -27.96 -11.64
CA ALA A 95 6.86 -28.79 -12.28
C ALA A 95 7.05 -30.30 -12.01
N GLU A 96 8.29 -30.79 -12.04
CA GLU A 96 8.63 -32.21 -12.00
C GLU A 96 8.81 -32.76 -10.57
N GLU A 97 9.12 -31.90 -9.59
CA GLU A 97 9.37 -32.29 -8.20
C GLU A 97 8.29 -31.72 -7.25
N PRO A 98 7.04 -32.23 -7.27
CA PRO A 98 5.95 -31.71 -6.45
C PRO A 98 6.17 -31.80 -4.94
N ASP A 99 6.92 -32.81 -4.50
CA ASP A 99 7.16 -33.09 -3.09
C ASP A 99 8.49 -32.52 -2.58
N ALA A 100 9.26 -31.84 -3.43
CA ALA A 100 10.51 -31.23 -3.03
C ALA A 100 10.31 -29.85 -2.39
N GLU A 101 11.17 -29.53 -1.42
CA GLU A 101 11.36 -28.18 -0.94
C GLU A 101 12.24 -27.40 -1.93
N VAL A 102 11.72 -26.28 -2.45
CA VAL A 102 12.41 -25.50 -3.48
C VAL A 102 12.54 -24.04 -3.06
N TYR A 103 13.78 -23.58 -2.95
CA TYR A 103 14.12 -22.17 -2.74
C TYR A 103 14.19 -21.44 -4.08
N VAL A 104 13.68 -20.20 -4.09
CA VAL A 104 13.49 -19.39 -5.29
C VAL A 104 14.15 -18.01 -5.09
N PRO A 105 14.94 -17.51 -6.05
CA PRO A 105 15.56 -16.20 -5.94
C PRO A 105 14.53 -15.07 -6.09
N ASP A 106 14.88 -13.87 -5.61
CA ASP A 106 14.13 -12.64 -5.89
C ASP A 106 15.09 -11.46 -6.02
N PHE A 107 14.62 -10.37 -6.60
CA PHE A 107 15.40 -9.15 -6.75
C PHE A 107 15.20 -8.23 -5.55
N ASP A 108 16.29 -7.87 -4.87
CA ASP A 108 16.25 -6.85 -3.85
C ASP A 108 16.44 -5.47 -4.50
N ARG A 109 15.38 -4.65 -4.46
CA ARG A 109 15.38 -3.31 -5.06
C ARG A 109 16.28 -2.31 -4.32
N ALA A 110 16.53 -2.52 -3.02
CA ALA A 110 17.41 -1.67 -2.24
C ALA A 110 18.89 -2.00 -2.50
N LEU A 111 19.20 -3.27 -2.69
CA LEU A 111 20.55 -3.71 -3.10
C LEU A 111 20.79 -3.55 -4.59
N ASP A 112 19.73 -3.46 -5.39
CA ASP A 112 19.76 -3.51 -6.85
C ASP A 112 20.46 -4.80 -7.37
N GLU A 113 20.22 -5.94 -6.74
CA GLU A 113 20.83 -7.24 -7.07
C GLU A 113 19.84 -8.41 -6.94
N PRO A 114 20.00 -9.50 -7.72
CA PRO A 114 19.34 -10.76 -7.48
C PRO A 114 19.88 -11.41 -6.20
N VAL A 115 18.99 -11.92 -5.35
CA VAL A 115 19.32 -12.59 -4.10
C VAL A 115 18.72 -13.99 -4.10
N ALA A 116 19.57 -14.99 -3.90
CA ALA A 116 19.18 -16.39 -3.82
C ALA A 116 18.30 -16.67 -2.59
N ALA A 117 17.43 -17.69 -2.69
CA ALA A 117 16.61 -18.21 -1.60
C ALA A 117 15.76 -17.17 -0.84
N ARG A 118 15.24 -16.16 -1.58
CA ARG A 118 14.30 -15.15 -1.06
C ARG A 118 12.90 -15.68 -0.83
N HIS A 119 12.48 -16.63 -1.66
CA HIS A 119 11.19 -17.28 -1.60
C HIS A 119 11.35 -18.78 -1.38
N HIS A 120 10.28 -19.38 -0.87
CA HIS A 120 10.22 -20.81 -0.59
C HIS A 120 8.90 -21.38 -1.13
N VAL A 121 9.00 -22.47 -1.88
CA VAL A 121 7.88 -23.27 -2.35
C VAL A 121 7.86 -24.58 -1.54
N PRO A 122 6.86 -24.77 -0.64
CA PRO A 122 6.79 -25.97 0.17
C PRO A 122 6.39 -27.21 -0.67
N PRO A 123 6.78 -28.41 -0.21
CA PRO A 123 6.25 -29.67 -0.72
C PRO A 123 4.72 -29.67 -0.82
N GLY A 124 4.18 -30.31 -1.85
CA GLY A 124 2.74 -30.40 -2.07
C GLY A 124 2.09 -29.12 -2.60
N THR A 125 2.86 -28.06 -2.89
CA THR A 125 2.30 -26.86 -3.54
C THR A 125 1.65 -27.23 -4.86
N ARG A 126 0.38 -26.88 -5.07
CA ARG A 126 -0.36 -27.31 -6.27
C ARG A 126 -0.24 -26.31 -7.41
N LEU A 127 -0.46 -25.02 -7.17
CA LEU A 127 -0.36 -24.01 -8.22
C LEU A 127 0.86 -23.11 -8.02
N ILE A 128 1.74 -23.08 -9.02
CA ILE A 128 2.83 -22.10 -9.08
C ILE A 128 2.34 -20.91 -9.91
N VAL A 129 2.33 -19.72 -9.31
CA VAL A 129 2.03 -18.47 -10.02
C VAL A 129 3.33 -17.72 -10.22
N THR A 130 3.76 -17.61 -11.47
CA THR A 130 4.96 -16.88 -11.87
C THR A 130 4.62 -15.68 -12.73
N GLU A 131 5.43 -14.63 -12.64
CA GLU A 131 5.19 -13.39 -13.37
C GLU A 131 6.47 -12.80 -13.92
N GLY A 132 6.40 -12.22 -15.11
CA GLY A 132 7.55 -11.63 -15.78
C GLY A 132 7.18 -10.97 -17.10
N ASN A 133 8.06 -10.12 -17.61
CA ASN A 133 7.81 -9.39 -18.86
C ASN A 133 7.77 -10.34 -20.07
N TYR A 134 8.73 -11.26 -20.15
CA TYR A 134 9.06 -11.98 -21.39
C TYR A 134 8.43 -13.38 -21.51
N LEU A 135 7.51 -13.75 -20.62
CA LEU A 135 6.98 -15.13 -20.54
C LEU A 135 6.20 -15.58 -21.79
N ALA A 136 5.67 -14.64 -22.58
CA ALA A 136 4.98 -14.93 -23.84
C ALA A 136 5.87 -14.69 -25.08
N CYS A 137 7.08 -14.16 -24.92
CA CYS A 137 7.96 -13.79 -26.03
C CYS A 137 8.49 -15.02 -26.78
N ASP A 138 8.55 -14.92 -28.11
CA ASP A 138 9.05 -16.00 -28.98
C ASP A 138 10.58 -15.99 -29.12
N LEU A 139 11.28 -16.00 -28.00
CA LEU A 139 12.73 -15.83 -27.92
C LEU A 139 13.43 -17.10 -27.37
N PRO A 140 14.69 -17.36 -27.75
CA PRO A 140 15.48 -18.45 -27.19
C PRO A 140 15.48 -18.43 -25.66
N GLY A 141 15.40 -19.60 -25.02
CA GLY A 141 15.27 -19.72 -23.56
C GLY A 141 13.84 -19.49 -23.04
N TRP A 142 13.18 -18.42 -23.49
CA TRP A 142 11.79 -18.11 -23.09
C TRP A 142 10.77 -19.10 -23.64
N ARG A 143 11.00 -19.68 -24.83
CA ARG A 143 10.19 -20.80 -25.35
C ARG A 143 10.16 -21.98 -24.38
N THR A 144 11.32 -22.35 -23.84
CA THR A 144 11.44 -23.45 -22.87
C THR A 144 10.73 -23.12 -21.56
N ALA A 145 10.83 -21.88 -21.07
CA ALA A 145 10.05 -21.46 -19.91
C ALA A 145 8.54 -21.51 -20.18
N ARG A 146 8.09 -21.05 -21.36
CA ARG A 146 6.69 -21.06 -21.78
C ARG A 146 6.10 -22.47 -21.91
N GLU A 147 6.88 -23.45 -22.35
CA GLU A 147 6.46 -24.86 -22.45
C GLU A 147 6.16 -25.50 -21.10
N LEU A 148 6.76 -24.99 -20.02
CA LEU A 148 6.55 -25.47 -18.65
C LEU A 148 5.30 -24.85 -17.99
N MET A 149 4.66 -23.88 -18.64
CA MET A 149 3.47 -23.20 -18.15
C MET A 149 2.21 -23.83 -18.75
N ALA A 150 1.24 -24.14 -17.90
CA ALA A 150 -0.06 -24.64 -18.33
C ALA A 150 -0.80 -23.59 -19.16
N GLU A 151 -0.77 -22.34 -18.69
CA GLU A 151 -1.24 -21.16 -19.43
C GLU A 151 -0.38 -19.94 -19.09
N VAL A 152 -0.37 -18.97 -20.00
CA VAL A 152 0.17 -17.63 -19.78
C VAL A 152 -0.94 -16.61 -20.01
N TRP A 153 -1.24 -15.83 -18.99
CA TRP A 153 -2.20 -14.74 -19.07
C TRP A 153 -1.46 -13.41 -19.25
N TYR A 154 -1.86 -12.65 -20.27
CA TYR A 154 -1.35 -11.31 -20.53
C TYR A 154 -2.11 -10.29 -19.70
N VAL A 155 -1.41 -9.63 -18.79
CA VAL A 155 -1.92 -8.52 -17.98
C VAL A 155 -1.84 -7.24 -18.80
N ASP A 156 -2.99 -6.81 -19.31
CA ASP A 156 -3.13 -5.66 -20.20
C ASP A 156 -3.45 -4.40 -19.41
N ALA A 157 -2.75 -3.31 -19.70
CA ALA A 157 -2.95 -2.02 -19.04
C ALA A 157 -2.74 -0.90 -20.06
N PRO A 158 -3.55 0.18 -20.03
CA PRO A 158 -3.35 1.33 -20.90
C PRO A 158 -1.94 1.91 -20.76
N ASP A 159 -1.36 2.36 -21.87
CA ASP A 159 0.01 2.90 -21.88
C ASP A 159 0.18 4.08 -20.92
N ALA A 160 -0.82 4.98 -20.85
CA ALA A 160 -0.81 6.11 -19.92
C ALA A 160 -0.73 5.67 -18.45
N VAL A 161 -1.47 4.62 -18.08
CA VAL A 161 -1.47 4.07 -16.73
C VAL A 161 -0.11 3.45 -16.39
N ARG A 162 0.46 2.70 -17.34
CA ARG A 162 1.78 2.11 -17.17
C ARG A 162 2.88 3.16 -17.05
N ASP A 163 2.85 4.18 -17.90
CA ASP A 163 3.80 5.29 -17.87
C ASP A 163 3.77 6.02 -16.53
N ALA A 164 2.57 6.35 -16.03
CA ALA A 164 2.39 6.96 -14.72
C ALA A 164 2.97 6.08 -13.59
N ARG A 165 2.70 4.76 -13.62
CA ARG A 165 3.24 3.81 -12.63
C ARG A 165 4.76 3.68 -12.71
N LEU A 166 5.33 3.65 -13.91
CA LEU A 166 6.78 3.60 -14.10
C LEU A 166 7.46 4.87 -13.58
N MET A 167 6.88 6.04 -13.89
CA MET A 167 7.37 7.32 -13.37
C MET A 167 7.34 7.34 -11.85
N ALA A 168 6.20 7.01 -11.24
CA ALA A 168 6.05 6.95 -9.78
C ALA A 168 7.08 6.00 -9.15
N ARG A 169 7.32 4.84 -9.77
CA ARG A 169 8.29 3.85 -9.30
C ARG A 169 9.73 4.38 -9.35
N HIS A 170 10.16 4.95 -10.48
CA HIS A 170 11.52 5.47 -10.62
C HIS A 170 11.80 6.66 -9.69
N VAL A 171 10.83 7.56 -9.55
CA VAL A 171 10.91 8.67 -8.58
C VAL A 171 10.93 8.15 -7.15
N GLY A 172 10.11 7.14 -6.84
CA GLY A 172 10.12 6.47 -5.53
C GLY A 172 11.46 5.83 -5.16
N PHE A 173 12.25 5.42 -6.16
CA PHE A 173 13.63 4.93 -5.98
C PHE A 173 14.70 6.04 -6.00
N GLY A 174 14.30 7.31 -5.88
CA GLY A 174 15.21 8.44 -5.72
C GLY A 174 15.76 9.04 -7.03
N ARG A 175 15.27 8.59 -8.20
CA ARG A 175 15.67 9.15 -9.49
C ARG A 175 14.89 10.45 -9.78
N THR A 176 15.55 11.46 -10.32
CA THR A 176 14.88 12.73 -10.68
C THR A 176 13.86 12.50 -11.80
N THR A 177 12.79 13.31 -11.86
CA THR A 177 11.77 13.19 -12.91
C THR A 177 12.35 13.17 -14.33
N ALA A 178 13.33 14.03 -14.61
CA ALA A 178 13.99 14.09 -15.92
C ALA A 178 14.80 12.82 -16.22
N ALA A 179 15.57 12.31 -15.26
CA ALA A 179 16.33 11.07 -15.44
C ALA A 179 15.41 9.84 -15.52
N SER A 180 14.29 9.84 -14.80
CA SER A 180 13.24 8.82 -14.87
C SER A 180 12.59 8.79 -16.25
N ARG A 181 12.25 9.96 -16.81
CA ARG A 181 11.70 10.07 -18.17
C ARG A 181 12.68 9.53 -19.20
N ALA A 182 13.93 9.99 -19.17
CA ALA A 182 14.97 9.53 -20.08
C ALA A 182 15.17 8.01 -20.01
N TRP A 183 15.16 7.42 -18.81
CA TRP A 183 15.28 5.97 -18.63
C TRP A 183 14.07 5.22 -19.17
N ILE A 184 12.86 5.71 -18.93
CA ILE A 184 11.63 5.09 -19.44
C ILE A 184 11.67 5.07 -20.97
N ASP A 185 11.99 6.20 -21.59
CA ASP A 185 11.97 6.35 -23.05
C ASP A 185 13.07 5.49 -23.70
N ALA A 186 14.27 5.44 -23.11
CA ALA A 186 15.41 4.72 -23.69
C ALA A 186 15.45 3.21 -23.38
N ASN A 187 14.92 2.78 -22.23
CA ASN A 187 15.03 1.39 -21.75
C ASN A 187 13.67 0.71 -21.57
N ASP A 188 12.77 1.26 -20.73
CA ASP A 188 11.50 0.59 -20.43
C ASP A 188 10.57 0.51 -21.66
N ALA A 189 10.51 1.54 -22.50
CA ALA A 189 9.63 1.62 -23.66
C ALA A 189 9.99 0.59 -24.76
N PRO A 190 11.26 0.44 -25.20
CA PRO A 190 11.62 -0.64 -26.13
C PRO A 190 11.31 -2.04 -25.59
N ASN A 191 11.55 -2.27 -24.28
CA ASN A 191 11.23 -3.54 -23.65
C ASN A 191 9.71 -3.79 -23.63
N ALA A 192 8.93 -2.74 -23.36
CA ALA A 192 7.48 -2.77 -23.41
C ALA A 192 6.94 -3.12 -24.81
N GLU A 193 7.47 -2.54 -25.87
CA GLU A 193 7.03 -2.84 -27.24
C GLU A 193 7.28 -4.30 -27.61
N LEU A 194 8.45 -4.83 -27.26
CA LEU A 194 8.75 -6.26 -27.42
C LEU A 194 7.73 -7.15 -26.70
N VAL A 195 7.37 -6.79 -25.46
CA VAL A 195 6.40 -7.55 -24.68
C VAL A 195 4.99 -7.44 -25.25
N LYS A 196 4.55 -6.23 -25.65
CA LYS A 196 3.25 -6.01 -26.30
C LYS A 196 3.09 -6.84 -27.56
N ALA A 197 4.14 -6.96 -28.37
CA ALA A 197 4.13 -7.78 -29.58
C ALA A 197 3.87 -9.28 -29.28
N SER A 198 4.18 -9.74 -28.05
CA SER A 198 3.93 -11.12 -27.63
C SER A 198 2.52 -11.38 -27.08
N ARG A 199 1.66 -10.34 -26.94
CA ARG A 199 0.29 -10.46 -26.41
C ARG A 199 -0.55 -11.53 -27.10
N GLY A 200 -0.42 -11.68 -28.42
CA GLY A 200 -1.16 -12.67 -29.20
C GLY A 200 -0.76 -14.13 -28.94
N ARG A 201 0.33 -14.36 -28.20
CA ARG A 201 0.82 -15.69 -27.82
C ARG A 201 0.41 -16.12 -26.41
N SER A 202 -0.31 -15.26 -25.70
CA SER A 202 -0.88 -15.57 -24.39
C SER A 202 -2.23 -16.28 -24.56
N ASP A 203 -2.50 -17.22 -23.66
CA ASP A 203 -3.72 -18.04 -23.69
C ASP A 203 -4.96 -17.24 -23.28
N ARG A 204 -4.75 -16.19 -22.48
CA ARG A 204 -5.79 -15.27 -22.03
C ARG A 204 -5.26 -13.85 -21.92
N VAL A 205 -6.12 -12.87 -22.18
CA VAL A 205 -5.87 -11.48 -21.79
C VAL A 205 -6.71 -11.17 -20.57
N VAL A 206 -6.06 -10.65 -19.54
CA VAL A 206 -6.71 -10.13 -18.34
C VAL A 206 -6.47 -8.63 -18.33
N ALA A 207 -7.53 -7.84 -18.25
CA ALA A 207 -7.35 -6.43 -17.96
C ALA A 207 -6.75 -6.34 -16.56
N ALA A 208 -5.64 -5.62 -16.43
CA ALA A 208 -5.37 -4.95 -15.18
C ALA A 208 -6.52 -3.96 -15.00
N ASP A 209 -7.60 -4.42 -14.35
CA ASP A 209 -8.42 -3.50 -13.57
C ASP A 209 -7.45 -2.62 -12.82
N ASP A 210 -7.57 -1.32 -12.95
CA ASP A 210 -6.62 -0.36 -12.41
C ASP A 210 -6.28 -0.74 -10.95
N PRO A 211 -5.00 -1.01 -10.60
CA PRO A 211 -4.54 -0.69 -9.25
C PRO A 211 -3.98 0.73 -9.21
N GLY A 212 -4.60 1.66 -9.93
CA GLY A 212 -4.81 3.01 -9.43
C GLY A 212 -6.01 2.91 -8.50
N GLU A 213 -5.77 3.00 -7.19
CA GLU A 213 -6.78 2.89 -6.13
C GLU A 213 -7.31 1.48 -5.77
N ALA A 214 -6.46 0.44 -5.84
CA ALA A 214 -6.74 -0.83 -5.16
C ALA A 214 -5.76 -1.06 -3.98
N ALA A 215 -5.90 -0.26 -2.93
CA ALA A 215 -6.17 -0.87 -1.63
C ALA A 215 -7.57 -0.47 -1.14
N ASP A 216 -8.48 -0.20 -2.07
CA ASP A 216 -9.88 0.01 -1.75
C ASP A 216 -10.69 -1.25 -2.05
N ALA A 217 -11.34 -1.72 -0.99
CA ALA A 217 -12.40 -2.72 -0.90
C ALA A 217 -12.15 -4.09 -1.57
N ALA A 218 -11.74 -5.06 -0.74
CA ALA A 218 -12.11 -6.44 -0.97
C ALA A 218 -13.65 -6.56 -1.12
N PRO A 219 -14.18 -7.35 -2.07
CA PRO A 219 -15.62 -7.54 -2.17
C PRO A 219 -16.09 -8.36 -0.97
N GLY A 220 -16.94 -7.75 -0.14
CA GLY A 220 -17.68 -8.43 0.93
C GLY A 220 -17.34 -8.02 2.36
N HIS A 221 -16.36 -7.15 2.58
CA HIS A 221 -16.22 -6.48 3.88
C HIS A 221 -16.84 -5.07 3.82
N PRO A 222 -17.66 -4.68 4.82
CA PRO A 222 -18.16 -3.33 4.89
C PRO A 222 -16.97 -2.36 4.91
N LEU A 223 -17.05 -1.27 4.15
CA LEU A 223 -16.07 -0.19 4.22
C LEU A 223 -15.92 0.26 5.67
N GLY A 224 -14.67 0.54 6.05
CA GLY A 224 -14.40 1.21 7.31
C GLY A 224 -14.82 2.67 7.26
N ASP A 225 -14.59 3.39 8.35
CA ASP A 225 -14.80 4.83 8.44
C ASP A 225 -13.58 5.50 9.09
N ILE A 226 -13.54 6.82 8.99
CA ILE A 226 -12.52 7.64 9.63
C ILE A 226 -13.21 8.49 10.69
N LEU A 227 -12.74 8.41 11.92
CA LEU A 227 -13.11 9.30 13.01
C LEU A 227 -11.89 10.11 13.44
N VAL A 228 -11.90 11.40 13.14
CA VAL A 228 -10.88 12.36 13.59
C VAL A 228 -11.29 12.89 14.96
N VAL A 229 -10.54 12.52 15.99
CA VAL A 229 -10.66 13.03 17.37
C VAL A 229 -9.65 14.16 17.57
N SER A 230 -10.15 15.39 17.50
CA SER A 230 -9.32 16.60 17.59
C SER A 230 -9.55 17.42 18.86
N GLY A 231 -8.86 18.56 18.97
CA GLY A 231 -8.83 19.43 20.14
C GLY A 231 -7.42 19.92 20.51
N PRO A 232 -7.30 20.88 21.43
CA PRO A 232 -6.00 21.43 21.85
C PRO A 232 -5.14 20.39 22.59
N PRO A 233 -3.81 20.61 22.72
CA PRO A 233 -2.94 19.79 23.56
C PRO A 233 -3.50 19.69 24.98
N GLY A 234 -3.58 18.49 25.56
CA GLY A 234 -4.21 18.29 26.89
C GLY A 234 -5.73 18.02 26.88
N ALA A 235 -6.40 18.11 25.72
CA ALA A 235 -7.84 17.85 25.63
C ALA A 235 -8.27 16.39 25.92
N GLY A 236 -7.33 15.43 25.89
CA GLY A 236 -7.61 14.01 26.11
C GLY A 236 -7.77 13.17 24.83
N LYS A 237 -7.49 13.75 23.66
CA LYS A 237 -7.62 13.12 22.33
C LYS A 237 -7.09 11.69 22.27
N THR A 238 -5.80 11.50 22.57
CA THR A 238 -5.13 10.19 22.49
C THR A 238 -5.75 9.15 23.41
N THR A 239 -6.18 9.55 24.61
CA THR A 239 -6.84 8.65 25.55
C THR A 239 -8.21 8.21 25.02
N VAL A 240 -9.03 9.17 24.58
CA VAL A 240 -10.37 8.91 24.02
C VAL A 240 -10.28 8.08 22.74
N ALA A 241 -9.34 8.42 21.86
CA ALA A 241 -9.13 7.70 20.60
C ALA A 241 -8.69 6.24 20.80
N ARG A 242 -7.81 5.97 21.79
CA ARG A 242 -7.43 4.60 22.17
C ARG A 242 -8.62 3.78 22.68
N LEU A 243 -9.50 4.40 23.47
CA LEU A 243 -10.70 3.72 23.96
C LEU A 243 -11.63 3.38 22.80
N LEU A 244 -11.93 4.36 21.93
CA LEU A 244 -12.77 4.19 20.75
C LEU A 244 -12.23 3.13 19.78
N ALA A 245 -10.91 3.09 19.55
CA ALA A 245 -10.29 2.09 18.68
C ALA A 245 -10.43 0.67 19.26
N ARG A 246 -10.25 0.48 20.57
CA ARG A 246 -10.35 -0.84 21.21
C ARG A 246 -11.75 -1.46 21.19
N GLU A 247 -12.79 -0.65 21.01
CA GLU A 247 -14.18 -1.09 20.96
C GLU A 247 -14.62 -1.55 19.55
N ALA A 248 -13.80 -1.34 18.52
CA ALA A 248 -14.10 -1.70 17.14
C ALA A 248 -13.18 -2.79 16.60
N GLU A 249 -13.69 -3.66 15.73
CA GLU A 249 -12.93 -4.73 15.08
C GLU A 249 -13.38 -4.92 13.61
N PRO A 250 -12.47 -4.86 12.62
CA PRO A 250 -11.08 -4.44 12.74
C PRO A 250 -10.96 -2.91 12.90
N SER A 251 -9.98 -2.44 13.67
CA SER A 251 -9.77 -1.00 13.89
C SER A 251 -8.29 -0.61 13.87
N VAL A 252 -8.04 0.68 13.64
CA VAL A 252 -6.73 1.30 13.70
C VAL A 252 -6.80 2.52 14.60
N HIS A 253 -5.90 2.61 15.56
CA HIS A 253 -5.61 3.86 16.25
C HIS A 253 -4.45 4.55 15.55
N LEU A 254 -4.71 5.69 14.90
CA LEU A 254 -3.72 6.43 14.13
C LEU A 254 -3.30 7.70 14.88
N HIS A 255 -2.16 7.63 15.55
CA HIS A 255 -1.59 8.75 16.33
C HIS A 255 -0.84 9.71 15.40
N THR A 256 -1.36 10.91 15.15
CA THR A 256 -0.77 11.78 14.11
C THR A 256 0.59 12.35 14.48
N ASP A 257 0.88 12.54 15.77
CA ASP A 257 2.14 13.15 16.22
C ASP A 257 3.35 12.29 15.79
N ASP A 258 3.17 10.98 15.62
CA ASP A 258 4.21 10.06 15.13
C ASP A 258 4.70 10.44 13.73
N PHE A 259 3.84 11.01 12.89
CA PHE A 259 4.22 11.38 11.53
C PHE A 259 5.20 12.56 11.48
N TRP A 260 5.18 13.45 12.48
CA TRP A 260 6.21 14.47 12.62
C TRP A 260 7.51 13.87 13.15
N ALA A 261 7.44 12.87 14.03
CA ALA A 261 8.62 12.15 14.54
C ALA A 261 9.35 11.34 13.46
N PHE A 262 8.68 10.98 12.36
CA PHE A 262 9.31 10.32 11.22
C PHE A 262 10.26 11.23 10.41
N ILE A 263 10.22 12.55 10.62
CA ILE A 263 11.17 13.48 9.97
C ILE A 263 12.54 13.32 10.63
N ALA A 264 13.38 12.46 10.04
CA ALA A 264 14.69 12.11 10.62
C ALA A 264 15.66 13.31 10.75
N ARG A 265 15.63 14.27 9.82
CA ARG A 265 16.45 15.50 9.87
C ARG A 265 15.70 16.69 9.29
N GLY A 266 15.92 17.87 9.89
CA GLY A 266 15.32 19.13 9.43
C GLY A 266 13.86 19.34 9.83
N GLY A 267 13.36 18.60 10.82
CA GLY A 267 12.03 18.81 11.39
C GLY A 267 11.93 20.18 12.05
N ILE A 268 10.87 20.91 11.73
CA ILE A 268 10.50 22.17 12.37
C ILE A 268 9.32 21.88 13.29
N ALA A 269 9.38 22.37 14.53
CA ALA A 269 8.31 22.14 15.49
C ALA A 269 6.96 22.62 14.92
N PRO A 270 5.88 21.81 15.00
CA PRO A 270 4.66 22.04 14.21
C PRO A 270 3.95 23.37 14.50
N TYR A 271 4.11 23.91 15.71
CA TYR A 271 3.51 25.17 16.15
C TYR A 271 4.26 26.41 15.64
N LEU A 272 5.43 26.26 15.01
CA LEU A 272 6.19 27.38 14.47
C LEU A 272 5.65 27.78 13.08
N PRO A 273 5.54 29.08 12.75
CA PRO A 273 5.08 29.54 11.43
C PRO A 273 5.87 28.94 10.25
N ALA A 274 7.18 28.71 10.43
CA ALA A 274 8.05 28.12 9.42
C ALA A 274 7.71 26.64 9.10
N ALA A 275 6.97 25.95 9.98
CA ALA A 275 6.60 24.56 9.79
C ALA A 275 5.45 24.37 8.80
N ARG A 276 4.80 25.44 8.31
CA ARG A 276 3.58 25.36 7.47
C ARG A 276 3.67 24.31 6.35
N ARG A 277 4.73 24.32 5.55
CA ARG A 277 4.93 23.36 4.45
C ARG A 277 5.11 21.92 4.96
N GLN A 278 5.83 21.73 6.07
CA GLN A 278 5.98 20.40 6.68
C GLN A 278 4.64 19.92 7.24
N ASN A 279 3.89 20.79 7.91
CA ASN A 279 2.58 20.47 8.45
C ASN A 279 1.59 20.07 7.34
N GLU A 280 1.51 20.85 6.26
CA GLU A 280 0.66 20.52 5.09
C GLU A 280 1.02 19.14 4.51
N THR A 281 2.33 18.82 4.43
CA THR A 281 2.81 17.53 3.93
C THR A 281 2.47 16.39 4.88
N VAL A 282 2.77 16.55 6.18
CA VAL A 282 2.53 15.53 7.20
C VAL A 282 1.04 15.23 7.35
N VAL A 283 0.19 16.27 7.35
CA VAL A 283 -1.27 16.13 7.39
C VAL A 283 -1.77 15.37 6.16
N ALA A 284 -1.26 15.66 4.96
CA ALA A 284 -1.64 14.94 3.75
C ALA A 284 -1.24 13.45 3.82
N VAL A 285 -0.06 13.14 4.36
CA VAL A 285 0.39 11.75 4.57
C VAL A 285 -0.50 11.03 5.59
N ALA A 286 -0.82 11.66 6.72
CA ALA A 286 -1.71 11.10 7.73
C ALA A 286 -3.13 10.87 7.19
N ALA A 287 -3.67 11.82 6.41
CA ALA A 287 -4.96 11.69 5.75
C ALA A 287 -4.99 10.53 4.73
N GLY A 288 -3.93 10.39 3.93
CA GLY A 288 -3.79 9.27 2.99
C GLY A 288 -3.68 7.92 3.69
N ALA A 289 -2.94 7.83 4.80
CA ALA A 289 -2.84 6.63 5.62
C ALA A 289 -4.21 6.25 6.21
N ALA A 290 -4.93 7.22 6.78
CA ALA A 290 -6.26 7.00 7.34
C ALA A 290 -7.25 6.50 6.28
N ALA A 291 -7.30 7.16 5.13
CA ALA A 291 -8.15 6.74 4.02
C ALA A 291 -7.83 5.32 3.55
N ARG A 292 -6.55 4.97 3.43
CA ARG A 292 -6.14 3.65 2.95
C ARG A 292 -6.41 2.52 3.95
N TYR A 293 -6.41 2.80 5.25
CA TYR A 293 -6.88 1.82 6.24
C TYR A 293 -8.40 1.66 6.20
N ALA A 294 -9.16 2.76 6.14
CA ALA A 294 -10.63 2.72 6.09
C ALA A 294 -11.14 1.99 4.83
N ALA A 295 -10.51 2.27 3.69
CA ALA A 295 -10.64 1.58 2.42
C ALA A 295 -10.48 0.05 2.52
N GLY A 296 -9.60 -0.39 3.43
CA GLY A 296 -9.35 -1.80 3.74
C GLY A 296 -10.33 -2.42 4.74
N GLY A 297 -11.37 -1.69 5.17
CA GLY A 297 -12.40 -2.17 6.10
C GLY A 297 -12.15 -1.86 7.58
N PHE A 298 -11.11 -1.08 7.92
CA PHE A 298 -10.81 -0.73 9.30
C PHE A 298 -11.60 0.51 9.76
N ARG A 299 -12.15 0.48 10.97
CA ARG A 299 -12.51 1.74 11.66
C ARG A 299 -11.23 2.45 12.08
N VAL A 300 -10.95 3.61 11.48
CA VAL A 300 -9.76 4.41 11.76
C VAL A 300 -10.11 5.50 12.75
N VAL A 301 -9.61 5.39 13.97
CA VAL A 301 -9.69 6.46 14.96
C VAL A 301 -8.37 7.21 14.95
N LEU A 302 -8.38 8.41 14.38
CA LEU A 302 -7.23 9.28 14.28
C LEU A 302 -7.26 10.32 15.40
N ASP A 303 -6.14 10.52 16.09
CA ASP A 303 -6.03 11.58 17.09
C ASP A 303 -4.90 12.55 16.77
N GLY A 304 -5.22 13.85 16.85
CA GLY A 304 -4.31 14.90 16.42
C GLY A 304 -4.86 16.30 16.58
N VAL A 305 -3.97 17.29 16.45
CA VAL A 305 -4.36 18.70 16.37
C VAL A 305 -4.76 19.03 14.94
N VAL A 306 -6.05 18.89 14.65
CA VAL A 306 -6.67 19.06 13.34
C VAL A 306 -7.76 20.13 13.49
N GLY A 307 -7.38 21.40 13.34
CA GLY A 307 -8.35 22.49 13.27
C GLY A 307 -8.98 22.63 11.89
N PRO A 308 -9.91 23.59 11.71
CA PRO A 308 -10.59 23.85 10.44
C PRO A 308 -9.65 23.97 9.23
N TRP A 309 -8.42 24.47 9.47
CA TRP A 309 -7.37 24.65 8.47
C TRP A 309 -6.76 23.36 7.91
N PHE A 310 -7.00 22.20 8.53
CA PHE A 310 -6.51 20.89 8.06
C PHE A 310 -7.61 19.87 7.75
N VAL A 311 -8.87 20.15 8.11
CA VAL A 311 -10.00 19.24 7.88
C VAL A 311 -10.18 18.87 6.41
N ASP A 312 -9.94 19.81 5.49
CA ASP A 312 -10.15 19.56 4.06
C ASP A 312 -9.19 18.52 3.47
N ALA A 313 -7.99 18.34 4.04
CA ALA A 313 -7.09 17.27 3.62
C ALA A 313 -7.69 15.89 3.90
N TYR A 314 -8.27 15.70 5.08
CA TYR A 314 -8.98 14.48 5.44
C TYR A 314 -10.25 14.29 4.62
N ARG A 315 -11.02 15.36 4.38
CA ARG A 315 -12.21 15.31 3.54
C ARG A 315 -11.87 14.93 2.09
N ALA A 316 -10.78 15.45 1.54
CA ALA A 316 -10.32 15.09 0.20
C ALA A 316 -9.92 13.61 0.13
N ALA A 317 -9.12 13.14 1.10
CA ALA A 317 -8.67 11.75 1.15
C ALA A 317 -9.84 10.76 1.34
N ALA A 318 -10.77 11.05 2.26
CA ALA A 318 -11.95 10.22 2.52
C ALA A 318 -12.87 10.14 1.30
N ARG A 319 -13.09 11.27 0.61
CA ARG A 319 -13.88 11.30 -0.64
C ARG A 319 -13.24 10.49 -1.75
N ALA A 320 -11.92 10.58 -1.92
CA ALA A 320 -11.19 9.79 -2.91
C ALA A 320 -11.33 8.29 -2.63
N ALA A 321 -11.24 7.87 -1.37
CA ALA A 321 -11.42 6.48 -0.96
C ALA A 321 -12.90 6.03 -0.83
N GLY A 322 -13.88 6.93 -1.02
CA GLY A 322 -15.29 6.60 -0.87
C GLY A 322 -15.72 6.17 0.54
N VAL A 323 -14.98 6.57 1.58
CA VAL A 323 -15.24 6.18 2.98
C VAL A 323 -15.90 7.31 3.79
N PRO A 324 -16.76 7.00 4.78
CA PRO A 324 -17.32 8.00 5.68
C PRO A 324 -16.24 8.68 6.52
N LEU A 325 -16.40 9.99 6.74
CA LEU A 325 -15.53 10.79 7.60
C LEU A 325 -16.37 11.45 8.70
N HIS A 326 -15.93 11.27 9.94
CA HIS A 326 -16.42 11.94 11.12
C HIS A 326 -15.32 12.81 11.72
N TYR A 327 -15.69 13.98 12.21
CA TYR A 327 -14.78 14.96 12.81
C TYR A 327 -15.38 15.49 14.10
N VAL A 328 -14.71 15.21 15.22
CA VAL A 328 -15.12 15.67 16.55
C VAL A 328 -13.99 16.44 17.20
N VAL A 329 -14.30 17.56 17.84
CA VAL A 329 -13.34 18.41 18.56
C VAL A 329 -13.65 18.34 20.05
N LEU A 330 -12.76 17.74 20.83
CA LEU A 330 -12.83 17.74 22.28
C LEU A 330 -12.42 19.12 22.80
N ARG A 331 -13.33 19.80 23.51
CA ARG A 331 -13.14 21.18 23.95
C ARG A 331 -13.32 21.32 25.47
N PRO A 332 -12.35 20.88 26.30
CA PRO A 332 -12.35 21.22 27.71
C PRO A 332 -11.95 22.69 27.94
N ASP A 333 -12.20 23.18 29.15
CA ASP A 333 -11.78 24.52 29.56
C ASP A 333 -10.25 24.71 29.53
N GLU A 334 -9.79 25.95 29.38
CA GLU A 334 -8.36 26.30 29.28
C GLU A 334 -7.57 25.79 30.48
N ARG A 335 -8.11 25.94 31.70
CA ARG A 335 -7.44 25.53 32.93
C ARG A 335 -7.22 24.02 32.96
N THR A 336 -8.22 23.23 32.58
CA THR A 336 -8.12 21.76 32.47
C THR A 336 -7.12 21.36 31.37
N THR A 337 -7.19 22.01 30.21
CA THR A 337 -6.29 21.77 29.07
C THR A 337 -4.84 22.00 29.46
N LEU A 338 -4.56 23.15 30.09
CA LEU A 338 -3.23 23.56 30.54
C LEU A 338 -2.67 22.60 31.59
N ALA A 339 -3.45 22.30 32.64
CA ALA A 339 -3.01 21.38 33.69
C ALA A 339 -2.68 19.98 33.15
N ARG A 340 -3.47 19.48 32.19
CA ARG A 340 -3.22 18.17 31.56
C ARG A 340 -2.03 18.20 30.61
N ALA A 341 -1.80 19.30 29.89
CA ALA A 341 -0.68 19.42 28.98
C ALA A 341 0.66 19.53 29.72
N THR A 342 0.74 20.38 30.75
CA THR A 342 1.97 20.61 31.53
C THR A 342 2.38 19.42 32.38
N ALA A 343 1.43 18.54 32.74
CA ALA A 343 1.70 17.32 33.50
C ALA A 343 2.25 16.15 32.64
N ARG A 344 2.38 16.31 31.32
CA ARG A 344 2.91 15.27 30.43
C ARG A 344 4.43 15.13 30.57
N THR A 345 4.91 13.89 30.50
CA THR A 345 6.33 13.53 30.68
C THR A 345 6.97 12.91 29.45
N GLY A 346 6.24 12.82 28.33
CA GLY A 346 6.74 12.24 27.09
C GLY A 346 7.85 13.10 26.46
N PRO A 347 8.82 12.49 25.74
CA PRO A 347 9.97 13.19 25.16
C PRO A 347 9.58 14.31 24.18
N ASP A 348 8.43 14.18 23.51
CA ASP A 348 7.91 15.16 22.53
C ASP A 348 6.67 15.91 23.04
N ALA A 349 6.38 15.83 24.35
CA ALA A 349 5.20 16.48 24.91
C ALA A 349 5.34 18.00 24.89
N LEU A 350 4.39 18.69 24.24
CA LEU A 350 4.25 20.14 24.35
C LEU A 350 3.78 20.52 25.75
N THR A 351 4.73 20.84 26.63
CA THR A 351 4.50 21.24 28.03
C THR A 351 4.61 22.74 28.26
N ASP A 352 5.08 23.51 27.27
CA ASP A 352 5.16 24.98 27.36
C ASP A 352 3.74 25.58 27.42
N PRO A 353 3.39 26.32 28.50
CA PRO A 353 2.09 26.95 28.66
C PRO A 353 1.67 27.88 27.52
N GLU A 354 2.58 28.65 26.93
CA GLU A 354 2.21 29.67 25.95
C GLU A 354 1.72 29.08 24.61
N PRO A 355 2.44 28.14 23.98
CA PRO A 355 1.94 27.41 22.83
C PRO A 355 0.64 26.66 23.11
N VAL A 356 0.48 26.08 24.31
CA VAL A 356 -0.78 25.38 24.69
C VAL A 356 -1.96 26.34 24.73
N ARG A 357 -1.78 27.54 25.31
CA ARG A 357 -2.82 28.60 25.33
C ARG A 357 -3.11 29.13 23.93
N ALA A 358 -2.08 29.31 23.10
CA ALA A 358 -2.26 29.77 21.72
C ALA A 358 -3.12 28.77 20.94
N MET A 359 -2.78 27.47 21.03
CA MET A 359 -3.57 26.42 20.38
C MET A 359 -4.97 26.31 20.97
N HIS A 360 -5.15 26.44 22.30
CA HIS A 360 -6.50 26.45 22.90
C HIS A 360 -7.38 27.56 22.30
N ARG A 361 -6.83 28.77 22.13
CA ARG A 361 -7.51 29.89 21.47
C ARG A 361 -7.89 29.59 20.01
N GLU A 362 -7.03 28.91 19.26
CA GLU A 362 -7.34 28.51 17.88
C GLU A 362 -8.53 27.52 17.79
N PHE A 363 -8.77 26.72 18.83
CA PHE A 363 -9.94 25.82 18.90
C PHE A 363 -11.18 26.47 19.52
N ALA A 364 -11.11 27.73 19.95
CA ALA A 364 -12.24 28.45 20.54
C ALA A 364 -13.27 28.91 19.48
N ASP A 365 -12.84 29.09 18.23
CA ASP A 365 -13.68 29.39 17.08
C ASP A 365 -13.36 28.43 15.93
N LEU A 366 -14.26 27.48 15.70
CA LEU A 366 -14.19 26.49 14.64
C LEU A 366 -14.97 26.90 13.38
N GLY A 367 -15.59 28.09 13.40
CA GLY A 367 -16.45 28.61 12.35
C GLY A 367 -17.55 27.61 11.96
N PRO A 368 -17.58 27.09 10.72
CA PRO A 368 -18.62 26.17 10.26
C PRO A 368 -18.63 24.81 11.00
N TYR A 369 -17.60 24.51 11.80
CA TYR A 369 -17.47 23.25 12.53
C TYR A 369 -17.82 23.39 14.02
N GLU A 370 -18.48 24.47 14.46
CA GLU A 370 -18.90 24.62 15.86
C GLU A 370 -19.82 23.49 16.34
N THR A 371 -20.67 22.96 15.47
CA THR A 371 -21.51 21.79 15.76
C THR A 371 -20.72 20.49 15.91
N HIS A 372 -19.41 20.51 15.67
CA HIS A 372 -18.50 19.39 15.86
C HIS A 372 -17.71 19.46 17.18
N ALA A 373 -17.90 20.51 17.97
CA ALA A 373 -17.32 20.60 19.30
C ALA A 373 -18.11 19.79 20.33
N LEU A 374 -17.41 19.02 21.14
CA LEU A 374 -17.92 18.34 22.33
C LEU A 374 -17.26 18.95 23.56
N ASP A 375 -18.06 19.51 24.47
CA ASP A 375 -17.56 19.92 25.78
C ASP A 375 -17.25 18.69 26.63
N THR A 376 -15.98 18.54 26.98
CA THR A 376 -15.45 17.42 27.77
C THR A 376 -14.98 17.86 29.15
N GLY A 377 -15.33 19.07 29.58
CA GLY A 377 -14.99 19.60 30.90
C GLY A 377 -15.52 18.69 32.02
N GLY A 378 -14.65 18.32 32.97
CA GLY A 378 -15.05 17.54 34.16
C GLY A 378 -15.46 16.08 33.93
N GLN A 379 -15.45 15.58 32.70
CA GLN A 379 -15.81 14.19 32.39
C GLN A 379 -14.59 13.25 32.43
N PRO A 380 -14.76 11.99 32.90
CA PRO A 380 -13.74 10.97 32.73
C PRO A 380 -13.60 10.55 31.25
N PRO A 381 -12.43 10.07 30.81
CA PRO A 381 -12.19 9.68 29.42
C PRO A 381 -13.18 8.65 28.87
N GLU A 382 -13.63 7.71 29.69
CA GLU A 382 -14.59 6.66 29.32
C GLU A 382 -15.96 7.24 29.00
N ALA A 383 -16.43 8.22 29.79
CA ALA A 383 -17.68 8.93 29.52
C ALA A 383 -17.58 9.77 28.26
N THR A 384 -16.42 10.41 28.03
CA THR A 384 -16.17 11.17 26.79
C THR A 384 -16.17 10.25 25.57
N ALA A 385 -15.49 9.10 25.64
CA ALA A 385 -15.47 8.12 24.55
C ALA A 385 -16.89 7.59 24.25
N ALA A 386 -17.67 7.27 25.28
CA ALA A 386 -19.06 6.87 25.12
C ALA A 386 -19.90 7.95 24.41
N ALA A 387 -19.79 9.21 24.85
CA ALA A 387 -20.51 10.33 24.23
C ALA A 387 -20.14 10.53 22.76
N VAL A 388 -18.84 10.42 22.41
CA VAL A 388 -18.37 10.49 21.02
C VAL A 388 -18.96 9.36 20.19
N ARG A 389 -18.89 8.12 20.68
CA ARG A 389 -19.40 6.94 19.98
C ARG A 389 -20.91 7.06 19.72
N ASP A 390 -21.67 7.41 20.75
CA ASP A 390 -23.14 7.47 20.67
C ASP A 390 -23.57 8.59 19.69
N ALA A 391 -22.87 9.72 19.70
CA ALA A 391 -23.12 10.82 18.75
C ALA A 391 -22.76 10.43 17.29
N VAL A 392 -21.63 9.76 17.08
CA VAL A 392 -21.24 9.25 15.75
C VAL A 392 -22.25 8.23 15.23
N ALA A 393 -22.71 7.30 16.08
CA ALA A 393 -23.73 6.32 15.73
C ALA A 393 -25.09 6.97 15.38
N ALA A 394 -25.42 8.10 16.02
CA ALA A 394 -26.58 8.91 15.70
C ALA A 394 -26.41 9.77 14.42
N GLY A 395 -25.26 9.70 13.75
CA GLY A 395 -24.95 10.44 12.52
C GLY A 395 -24.45 11.86 12.75
N ALA A 396 -24.18 12.27 14.00
CA ALA A 396 -23.52 13.53 14.29
C ALA A 396 -22.06 13.50 13.82
N TYR A 397 -21.46 14.69 13.72
CA TYR A 397 -20.04 14.88 13.40
C TYR A 397 -19.60 14.41 12.00
N ARG A 398 -20.54 14.02 11.14
CA ARG A 398 -20.23 13.56 9.78
C ARG A 398 -19.84 14.73 8.87
N LEU A 399 -18.76 14.55 8.12
CA LEU A 399 -18.30 15.47 7.08
C LEU A 399 -18.57 14.87 5.70
N GLY A 400 -19.61 15.36 5.02
CA GLY A 400 -20.05 14.84 3.72
C GLY A 400 -21.42 14.22 3.83
#